data_AF-A0A956ICU5-F1
#
_entry.id   AF-A0A956ICU5-F1
#
_cell.length_a   1.000
_cell.length_b   1.000
_cell.length_c   1.000
_cell.angle_alpha   90.00
_cell.angle_beta   90.00
_cell.angle_gamma   90.00
#
_symmetry.space_group_name_H-M   'P 1'
#
loop_
_entity.id
_entity.type
_entity.pdbx_description
1 polymer ?
#
loop_
_entity_poly.entity_id
_entity_poly.type
_entity_poly.pdbx_seq_one_letter_code
_entity_poly.pdbx_strand_id
1 'polypeptide(L)' 'LPGFVSRYGTSALEEDKAEIFAALLAAPAWMAEQRRRDPILEAKARRVQLVMEGLFPGLETDFWAKLEGSDEADGR' A
#
# COMPACT_ATOMS: atom_id res chain seq x y z
N LEU A 1 12.50 -6.40 -3.33
CA LEU A 1 12.36 -7.23 -4.55
C LEU A 1 11.59 -6.37 -5.54
N PRO A 2 12.10 -6.10 -6.75
CA PRO A 2 11.43 -5.17 -7.67
C PRO A 2 9.97 -5.55 -7.88
N GLY A 3 9.06 -4.64 -7.53
CA GLY A 3 7.61 -4.81 -7.64
C GLY A 3 6.93 -5.62 -6.54
N PHE A 4 7.62 -6.04 -5.47
CA PHE A 4 7.04 -6.87 -4.40
C PHE A 4 7.40 -6.35 -3.00
N VAL A 5 6.40 -6.36 -2.11
CA VAL A 5 6.52 -5.96 -0.69
C VAL A 5 7.39 -6.94 0.09
N SER A 6 7.21 -8.23 -0.14
CA SER A 6 7.93 -9.30 0.57
C SER A 6 8.25 -10.46 -0.38
N ARG A 7 9.08 -11.39 0.12
CA ARG A 7 9.32 -12.65 -0.59
C ARG A 7 8.06 -13.52 -0.65
N TYR A 8 7.16 -13.40 0.33
CA TYR A 8 5.92 -14.16 0.35
C TYR A 8 4.97 -13.72 -0.77
N GLY A 9 4.92 -12.41 -1.06
CA GLY A 9 4.13 -11.87 -2.18
C GLY A 9 4.54 -12.37 -3.56
N THR A 10 5.72 -13.00 -3.72
CA THR A 10 6.10 -13.62 -5.01
C THR A 10 5.50 -15.00 -5.21
N SER A 11 4.78 -15.56 -4.23
CA SER A 11 4.29 -16.93 -4.27
C SER A 11 3.02 -17.11 -5.10
N ALA A 12 2.12 -16.12 -5.08
CA ALA A 12 0.91 -16.09 -5.89
C ALA A 12 0.42 -14.64 -6.07
N LEU A 13 -0.46 -14.43 -7.04
CA LEU A 13 -1.05 -13.12 -7.32
C LEU A 13 -1.91 -12.62 -6.17
N GLU A 14 -2.61 -13.52 -5.51
CA GLU A 14 -3.46 -13.26 -4.36
C GLU A 14 -2.62 -12.76 -3.18
N GLU A 15 -1.47 -13.38 -2.93
CA GLU A 15 -0.56 -13.00 -1.86
C GLU A 15 0.14 -11.67 -2.13
N ASP A 16 0.50 -11.37 -3.39
CA ASP A 16 1.01 -10.05 -3.78
C ASP A 16 0.00 -8.94 -3.44
N LYS A 17 -1.28 -9.15 -3.76
CA LYS A 17 -2.35 -8.19 -3.43
C LYS A 17 -2.57 -8.07 -1.93
N ALA A 18 -2.57 -9.18 -1.21
CA ALA A 18 -2.77 -9.21 0.24
C ALA A 18 -1.65 -8.47 0.97
N GLU A 19 -0.39 -8.71 0.59
CA GLU A 19 0.78 -8.04 1.18
C GLU A 19 0.80 -6.55 0.89
N ILE A 20 0.45 -6.14 -0.35
CA ILE A 20 0.34 -4.72 -0.71
C ILE A 20 -0.77 -4.05 0.09
N PHE A 21 -1.94 -4.69 0.19
CA PHE A 21 -3.06 -4.18 0.99
C PHE A 21 -2.68 -4.05 2.47
N ALA A 22 -2.05 -5.08 3.05
CA ALA A 22 -1.61 -5.07 4.44
C ALA A 22 -0.58 -3.97 4.69
N ALA A 23 0.44 -3.82 3.83
CA ALA A 23 1.47 -2.79 3.97
C ALA A 23 0.91 -1.38 3.85
N LEU A 24 -0.06 -1.16 2.95
CA LEU A 24 -0.73 0.13 2.82
C LEU A 24 -1.42 0.55 4.12
N LEU A 25 -1.97 -0.39 4.89
CA LEU A 25 -2.72 -0.08 6.12
C LEU A 25 -1.87 -0.12 7.39
N ALA A 26 -0.96 -1.09 7.48
CA ALA A 26 -0.21 -1.40 8.70
C ALA A 26 1.17 -0.73 8.78
N ALA A 27 1.72 -0.29 7.64
CA ALA A 27 3.02 0.37 7.57
C ALA A 27 3.02 1.48 6.49
N PRO A 28 2.11 2.46 6.59
CA PRO A 28 1.88 3.43 5.50
C PRO A 28 3.10 4.30 5.19
N ALA A 29 3.87 4.77 6.18
CA ALA A 29 5.07 5.56 5.89
C ALA A 29 6.16 4.73 5.21
N TRP A 30 6.37 3.49 5.67
CA TRP A 30 7.32 2.59 5.02
C TRP A 30 6.90 2.29 3.58
N MET A 31 5.61 2.01 3.35
CA MET A 31 5.07 1.71 2.04
C MET A 31 5.18 2.92 1.09
N ALA A 32 4.94 4.14 1.59
CA ALA A 32 5.14 5.38 0.81
C ALA A 32 6.59 5.52 0.34
N GLU A 33 7.57 5.24 1.20
CA GLU A 33 8.98 5.28 0.80
C GLU A 33 9.35 4.19 -0.20
N GLN A 34 8.82 2.96 -0.06
CA GLN A 34 9.07 1.90 -1.03
C GLN A 34 8.50 2.23 -2.41
N ARG A 35 7.27 2.73 -2.44
CA ARG A 35 6.56 3.15 -3.66
C ARG A 35 7.30 4.24 -4.43
N ARG A 36 7.89 5.21 -3.72
CA ARG A 36 8.74 6.26 -4.35
C ARG A 36 9.96 5.70 -5.07
N ARG A 37 10.51 4.57 -4.61
CA ARG A 37 11.73 3.95 -5.14
C ARG A 37 11.46 2.87 -6.19
N ASP A 38 10.21 2.41 -6.29
CA ASP A 38 9.83 1.27 -7.13
C ASP A 38 8.54 1.58 -7.94
N PRO A 39 8.66 1.94 -9.23
CA PRO A 39 7.50 2.33 -10.04
C PRO A 39 6.54 1.17 -10.31
N ILE A 40 6.99 -0.09 -10.24
CA ILE A 40 6.12 -1.26 -10.40
C ILE A 40 5.27 -1.42 -9.14
N LEU A 41 5.90 -1.29 -7.95
CA LEU A 41 5.19 -1.34 -6.68
C LEU A 41 4.18 -0.19 -6.56
N GLU A 42 4.53 1.02 -7.00
CA GLU A 42 3.60 2.15 -7.06
C GLU A 42 2.36 1.82 -7.89
N ALA A 43 2.54 1.32 -9.11
CA ALA A 43 1.42 0.99 -10.00
C ALA A 43 0.50 -0.07 -9.39
N LYS A 44 1.07 -1.08 -8.72
CA LYS A 44 0.30 -2.12 -8.03
C LYS A 44 -0.46 -1.56 -6.82
N ALA A 45 0.21 -0.75 -5.99
CA ALA A 45 -0.40 -0.10 -4.84
C ALA A 45 -1.58 0.78 -5.26
N ARG A 46 -1.42 1.59 -6.30
CA ARG A 46 -2.50 2.41 -6.85
C ARG A 46 -3.66 1.57 -7.34
N ARG A 47 -3.39 0.41 -7.97
CA ARG A 47 -4.44 -0.51 -8.40
C ARG A 47 -5.23 -1.07 -7.21
N VAL A 48 -4.56 -1.44 -6.11
CA VAL A 48 -5.22 -1.92 -4.89
C VAL A 48 -6.08 -0.81 -4.27
N GLN A 49 -5.56 0.42 -4.15
CA GLN A 49 -6.33 1.57 -3.66
C GLN A 49 -7.59 1.81 -4.48
N LEU A 50 -7.51 1.82 -5.82
CA LEU A 50 -8.67 1.99 -6.70
C LEU A 50 -9.72 0.87 -6.53
N VAL A 51 -9.29 -0.36 -6.29
CA VAL A 51 -10.22 -1.47 -6.00
C VAL A 51 -10.92 -1.23 -4.66
N MET A 52 -10.18 -0.80 -3.65
CA MET A 52 -10.73 -0.48 -2.32
C MET A 52 -11.73 0.69 -2.37
N GLU A 53 -11.39 1.77 -3.08
CA GLU A 53 -12.28 2.92 -3.31
C GLU A 53 -13.61 2.48 -3.97
N GLY A 54 -13.56 1.50 -4.89
CA GLY A 54 -14.75 0.94 -5.53
C GLY A 54 -15.59 0.00 -4.65
N LEU A 55 -14.97 -0.66 -3.67
CA LEU A 55 -15.65 -1.56 -2.73
C LEU A 55 -16.26 -0.84 -1.53
N PHE A 56 -15.64 0.27 -1.10
CA PHE A 56 -16.00 1.01 0.10
C PHE A 56 -16.28 2.47 -0.23
N PRO A 57 -17.53 2.83 -0.55
CA PRO A 57 -17.91 4.22 -0.77
C PRO A 57 -17.55 5.10 0.44
N GLY A 58 -16.79 6.17 0.22
CA GLY A 58 -16.28 7.06 1.27
C GLY A 58 -14.84 6.77 1.71
N LEU A 59 -14.22 5.70 1.22
CA LEU A 59 -12.77 5.53 1.24
C LEU A 59 -12.19 6.40 0.13
N GLU A 60 -11.92 7.67 0.41
CA GLU A 60 -11.50 8.67 -0.60
C GLU A 60 -9.98 8.94 -0.57
N THR A 61 -9.47 9.74 -1.50
CA THR A 61 -8.03 10.09 -1.57
C THR A 61 -7.50 10.68 -0.26
N ASP A 62 -8.32 11.45 0.45
CA ASP A 62 -7.97 12.01 1.75
C ASP A 62 -7.68 10.95 2.82
N PHE A 63 -8.26 9.75 2.72
CA PHE A 63 -7.95 8.64 3.62
C PHE A 63 -6.49 8.21 3.47
N TRP A 64 -6.06 7.96 2.24
CA TRP A 64 -4.69 7.50 1.96
C TRP A 64 -3.65 8.56 2.36
N ALA A 65 -3.92 9.82 2.06
CA ALA A 65 -3.04 10.93 2.45
C ALA A 65 -2.92 11.06 3.99
N LYS A 66 -4.03 10.89 4.73
CA LYS A 66 -4.01 10.90 6.20
C LYS A 66 -3.21 9.73 6.76
N LEU A 67 -3.34 8.56 6.14
CA LEU A 67 -2.66 7.35 6.58
C LEU A 67 -1.14 7.44 6.37
N GLU A 68 -0.71 7.98 5.24
CA GLU A 68 0.71 8.23 4.95
C GLU A 68 1.32 9.28 5.91
N GLY A 69 0.52 10.24 6.38
CA GLY A 69 0.93 11.23 7.37
C GLY A 69 0.76 10.84 8.84
N SER A 70 0.06 9.73 9.16
CA SER A 70 -0.27 9.39 10.56
C SER A 70 0.87 8.71 11.33
N ASP A 71 1.84 8.11 10.63
CA ASP A 71 3.00 7.46 11.26
C ASP A 71 4.02 8.47 11.82
N GLU A 72 4.02 9.74 11.39
CA GLU A 72 4.90 10.77 11.96
C GLU A 72 4.46 11.22 13.38
N ALA A 73 3.21 10.96 13.77
CA ALA A 73 2.65 11.41 15.05
C ALA A 73 2.76 10.37 16.18
N ASP A 74 2.88 9.08 15.88
CA ASP A 74 3.00 8.01 16.87
C ASP A 74 4.42 7.43 16.78
N GLY A 75 5.41 8.21 17.22
CA GLY A 75 6.79 7.77 17.37
C GLY A 75 6.88 6.58 18.34
N ARG A 76 6.78 5.37 17.81
CA ARG A 76 7.10 4.09 18.44
C ARG A 76 7.90 3.21 17.49
#